data_AF-A0A946FYC0-F1
#
_entry.id   AF-A0A946FYC0-F1
#
_cell.length_a   1.000
_cell.length_b   1.000
_cell.length_c   1.000
_cell.angle_alpha   90.00
_cell.angle_beta   90.00
_cell.angle_gamma   90.00
#
_symmetry.space_group_name_H-M   'P 1'
#
loop_
_entity.id
_entity.type
_entity.pdbx_description
1 polymer ?
#
loop_
_entity_poly.entity_id
_entity_poly.type
_entity_poly.pdbx_seq_one_letter_code
_entity_poly.pdbx_strand_id
1 'polypeptide(L)'
;MIFEPQHGHQSPALRRCYALYEIAYTAVDFGAALSFIVGSIMFFSEDWMVPGTWLFLVGSILFACKPSIRLWREIHLFASGKVDILASRVSKDR
;
A
#
# COMPACT_ATOMS: atom_id res chain seq x y z
N MET A 1 2.32 -12.60 -10.05
CA MET A 1 2.86 -11.55 -9.16
C MET A 1 4.25 -11.21 -9.67
N ILE A 2 4.41 -10.02 -10.27
CA ILE A 2 5.48 -9.73 -11.25
C ILE A 2 6.52 -8.81 -10.62
N PHE A 3 7.35 -9.34 -9.72
CA PHE A 3 8.61 -8.70 -9.37
C PHE A 3 9.70 -9.76 -9.28
N GLU A 4 10.25 -10.11 -10.45
CA GLU A 4 11.53 -10.80 -10.56
C GLU A 4 12.59 -9.74 -10.95
N PRO A 5 13.40 -9.21 -10.02
CA PRO A 5 14.45 -8.28 -10.37
C PRO A 5 15.68 -9.07 -10.85
N GLN A 6 15.96 -8.91 -12.13
CA GLN A 6 17.11 -9.51 -12.81
C GLN A 6 18.40 -8.81 -12.36
N HIS A 7 19.35 -9.67 -11.94
CA HIS A 7 20.73 -9.48 -11.50
C HIS A 7 21.44 -8.15 -11.81
N GLY A 8 21.90 -7.51 -10.74
CA GLY A 8 23.00 -6.55 -10.74
C GLY A 8 23.40 -6.23 -9.30
N HIS A 9 24.34 -6.97 -8.73
CA HIS A 9 25.05 -6.75 -7.45
C HIS A 9 24.38 -5.80 -6.43
N GLN A 10 23.15 -6.11 -5.99
CA GLN A 10 22.55 -5.38 -4.87
C GLN A 10 22.93 -6.08 -3.57
N SER A 11 23.63 -5.34 -2.73
CA SER A 11 24.03 -5.70 -1.36
C SER A 11 22.98 -6.59 -0.67
N PRO A 12 23.37 -7.72 -0.05
CA PRO A 12 22.45 -8.62 0.67
C PRO A 12 21.55 -7.90 1.70
N ALA A 13 22.00 -6.75 2.22
CA ALA A 13 21.23 -5.91 3.14
C ALA A 13 19.99 -5.27 2.47
N LEU A 14 20.07 -4.86 1.20
CA LEU A 14 18.96 -4.22 0.49
C LEU A 14 17.79 -5.21 0.29
N ARG A 15 18.08 -6.46 -0.07
CA ARG A 15 17.05 -7.51 -0.26
C ARG A 15 16.23 -7.76 1.00
N ARG A 16 16.87 -7.71 2.18
CA ARG A 16 16.19 -7.96 3.46
C ARG A 16 15.28 -6.80 3.86
N CYS A 17 15.69 -5.55 3.61
CA CYS A 17 14.83 -4.39 3.79
C CYS A 17 13.59 -4.44 2.89
N TYR A 18 13.77 -4.78 1.60
CA TYR A 18 12.64 -4.91 0.67
C TYR A 18 11.60 -5.95 1.10
N ALA A 19 12.03 -7.11 1.60
CA ALA A 19 11.12 -8.14 2.10
C ALA A 19 10.34 -7.66 3.35
N LEU A 20 11.00 -6.95 4.27
CA LEU A 20 10.34 -6.36 5.44
C LEU A 20 9.31 -5.29 5.03
N TYR A 21 9.59 -4.50 4.00
CA TYR A 21 8.64 -3.54 3.45
C TYR A 21 7.39 -4.22 2.89
N GLU A 22 7.53 -5.27 2.08
CA GLU A 22 6.36 -6.00 1.56
C GLU A 22 5.49 -6.59 2.67
N ILE A 23 6.10 -7.19 3.70
CA ILE A 23 5.39 -7.71 4.87
C ILE A 23 4.68 -6.57 5.61
N ALA A 24 5.33 -5.42 5.80
CA ALA A 24 4.74 -4.25 6.45
C ALA A 24 3.54 -3.70 5.66
N TYR A 25 3.62 -3.64 4.32
CA TYR A 25 2.47 -3.24 3.49
C TYR A 25 1.29 -4.18 3.66
N THR A 26 1.54 -5.49 3.58
CA THR A 26 0.49 -6.49 3.78
C THR A 26 -0.10 -6.39 5.18
N ALA A 27 0.72 -6.20 6.22
CA ALA A 27 0.24 -6.00 7.58
C ALA A 27 -0.65 -4.74 7.72
N VAL A 28 -0.28 -3.63 7.06
CA VAL A 28 -1.09 -2.40 7.04
C VAL A 28 -2.43 -2.63 6.32
N ASP A 29 -2.46 -3.36 5.21
CA ASP A 29 -3.70 -3.70 4.50
C ASP A 29 -4.65 -4.52 5.39
N PHE A 30 -4.13 -5.58 6.01
CA PHE A 30 -4.90 -6.42 6.92
C PHE A 30 -5.37 -5.63 8.15
N GLY A 31 -4.50 -4.75 8.68
CA GLY A 31 -4.85 -3.85 9.78
C GLY A 31 -5.98 -2.89 9.41
N ALA A 32 -5.95 -2.31 8.21
CA ALA A 32 -7.01 -1.44 7.70
C ALA A 32 -8.33 -2.21 7.56
N ALA A 33 -8.29 -3.37 6.90
CA ALA A 33 -9.47 -4.21 6.69
C ALA A 33 -10.11 -4.66 8.01
N LEU A 34 -9.29 -5.12 8.96
CA LEU A 34 -9.78 -5.55 10.28
C LEU A 34 -10.41 -4.37 11.04
N SER A 35 -9.77 -3.21 11.00
CA SER A 35 -10.29 -1.99 11.65
C SER A 35 -11.65 -1.59 11.07
N PHE A 36 -11.83 -1.66 9.75
CA PHE A 36 -13.12 -1.38 9.12
C PHE A 36 -14.20 -2.40 9.46
N ILE A 37 -13.86 -3.70 9.46
CA ILE A 37 -14.84 -4.76 9.77
C ILE A 37 -15.31 -4.60 11.21
N VAL A 38 -14.38 -4.49 12.16
CA VAL A 38 -14.71 -4.34 13.58
C VAL A 38 -15.45 -3.03 13.83
N GLY A 39 -15.03 -1.92 13.20
CA GLY A 39 -15.70 -0.62 13.35
C GLY A 39 -17.14 -0.66 12.81
N SER A 40 -17.34 -1.34 11.67
CA SER A 40 -18.67 -1.57 11.10
C SER A 40 -19.57 -2.39 12.03
N ILE A 41 -19.02 -3.41 12.70
CA ILE A 41 -19.75 -4.18 13.71
C ILE A 41 -20.15 -3.30 14.91
N MET A 42 -19.24 -2.43 15.35
CA MET A 42 -19.49 -1.53 16.47
C MET A 42 -20.60 -0.51 16.18
N PHE A 43 -20.82 -0.14 14.91
CA PHE A 43 -21.91 0.75 14.53
C PHE A 43 -23.32 0.16 14.67
N PHE A 44 -23.47 -1.14 14.99
CA PHE A 44 -24.78 -1.73 15.31
C PHE A 44 -25.31 -1.37 16.71
N SER A 45 -24.52 -0.71 17.55
CA SER A 45 -24.91 -0.29 18.90
C SER A 45 -24.51 1.16 19.16
N GLU A 46 -25.42 1.96 19.71
CA GLU A 46 -25.15 3.37 20.05
C GLU A 46 -24.00 3.51 21.06
N ASP A 47 -23.91 2.62 22.04
CA ASP A 47 -22.86 2.62 23.07
C ASP A 47 -21.44 2.43 22.47
N TRP A 48 -21.36 1.77 21.32
CA TRP A 48 -20.10 1.44 20.64
C TRP A 48 -19.78 2.37 19.47
N MET A 49 -20.62 3.36 19.21
CA MET A 49 -20.49 4.23 18.04
C MET A 49 -19.22 5.10 18.10
N VAL A 50 -18.90 5.65 19.27
CA VAL A 50 -17.68 6.47 19.45
C VAL A 50 -16.40 5.64 19.20
N PRO A 51 -16.17 4.49 19.86
CA PRO A 51 -14.98 3.69 19.59
C PRO A 51 -14.99 3.10 18.17
N GLY A 52 -16.16 2.77 17.61
CA GLY A 52 -16.31 2.33 16.22
C GLY A 52 -15.86 3.39 15.22
N THR A 53 -16.19 4.66 15.49
CA THR A 53 -15.79 5.81 14.65
C THR A 53 -14.27 5.98 14.62
N TRP A 54 -13.62 5.87 15.79
CA TRP A 54 -12.16 5.93 15.86
C TRP A 54 -11.50 4.78 15.11
N LEU A 55 -12.04 3.56 15.23
CA LEU A 55 -11.50 2.41 14.51
C LEU A 55 -11.65 2.57 12.99
N PHE A 56 -12.78 3.14 12.55
CA PHE A 56 -13.00 3.48 11.14
C PHE A 56 -12.04 4.57 10.63
N LEU A 57 -11.75 5.59 11.45
CA LEU A 57 -10.75 6.61 11.13
C LEU A 57 -9.35 6.02 11.01
N VAL A 58 -8.93 5.18 11.96
CA VAL A 58 -7.64 4.48 11.91
C VAL A 58 -7.54 3.59 10.68
N GLY A 59 -8.59 2.80 10.40
CA GLY A 59 -8.67 1.99 9.18
C GLY A 59 -8.53 2.82 7.92
N SER A 60 -9.15 4.01 7.88
CA SER A 60 -9.06 4.95 6.75
C SER A 60 -7.66 5.49 6.54
N ILE A 61 -6.96 5.85 7.62
CA ILE A 61 -5.57 6.33 7.57
C ILE A 61 -4.65 5.22 7.04
N LEU A 62 -4.78 4.00 7.57
CA LEU A 62 -4.00 2.84 7.12
C LEU A 62 -4.26 2.51 5.65
N PHE A 63 -5.53 2.54 5.23
CA PHE A 63 -5.92 2.31 3.84
C PHE A 63 -5.34 3.36 2.90
N ALA A 64 -5.26 4.63 3.32
CA ALA A 64 -4.70 5.71 2.52
C ALA A 64 -3.18 5.57 2.29
N CYS A 65 -2.43 4.94 3.20
CA CYS A 65 -0.98 4.82 3.07
C CYS A 65 -0.55 4.10 1.77
N LYS A 66 -1.27 3.07 1.34
CA LYS A 66 -0.91 2.27 0.17
C LYS A 66 -1.03 3.01 -1.18
N PRO A 67 -2.18 3.63 -1.54
CA PRO A 67 -2.27 4.44 -2.74
C PRO A 67 -1.32 5.64 -2.69
N SER A 68 -1.08 6.24 -1.52
CA SER A 68 -0.13 7.36 -1.40
C SER A 68 1.29 6.98 -1.82
N ILE A 69 1.77 5.78 -1.45
CA ILE A 69 3.12 5.36 -1.81
C ILE A 69 3.21 4.95 -3.28
N ARG A 70 2.17 4.31 -3.81
CA ARG A 70 2.06 4.05 -5.25
C ARG A 70 2.06 5.35 -6.06
N LEU A 71 1.27 6.33 -5.63
CA LEU A 71 1.16 7.64 -6.26
C LEU A 71 2.49 8.40 -6.19
N TRP A 72 3.15 8.41 -5.03
CA TRP A 72 4.47 9.04 -4.88
C TRP A 72 5.50 8.45 -5.85
N ARG A 73 5.50 7.13 -6.01
CA ARG A 73 6.37 6.44 -6.98
C ARG A 73 6.05 6.84 -8.43
N GLU A 74 4.76 6.93 -8.77
CA GLU A 74 4.31 7.33 -10.12
C GLU A 74 4.65 8.79 -10.42
N ILE A 75 4.48 9.71 -9.45
CA ILE A 75 4.87 11.12 -9.56
C ILE A 75 6.39 11.25 -9.74
N HIS A 76 7.19 10.52 -8.95
CA HIS A 76 8.65 10.56 -9.07
C HIS A 76 9.15 10.04 -10.43
N LEU A 77 8.53 8.97 -10.96
CA LEU A 77 8.79 8.46 -12.31
C LEU A 77 8.45 9.48 -13.39
N PHE A 78 7.30 10.14 -13.27
CA PHE A 78 6.86 11.18 -14.19
C PHE A 78 7.80 12.40 -14.16
N ALA A 79 8.17 12.87 -12.96
CA ALA A 79 9.06 14.01 -12.75
C ALA A 79 10.50 13.76 -13.23
N SER A 80 10.95 12.50 -13.26
CA SER A 80 12.29 12.12 -13.73
C SER A 80 12.42 12.09 -15.27
N GLY A 81 11.40 12.51 -16.03
CA GLY A 81 11.44 12.59 -17.49
C GLY A 81 11.46 11.24 -18.22
N LYS A 82 11.35 10.11 -17.51
CA LYS A 82 11.35 8.74 -18.08
C LYS A 82 9.94 8.28 -18.48
N VAL A 83 9.23 9.15 -19.21
CA VAL A 83 7.86 8.89 -19.69
C VAL A 83 7.80 7.63 -20.58
N ASP A 84 8.90 7.31 -21.27
CA ASP A 84 9.03 6.16 -22.17
C ASP A 84 8.89 4.79 -21.46
N ILE A 85 9.24 4.70 -20.17
CA ILE A 85 9.08 3.46 -19.38
C ILE A 85 7.63 3.27 -18.91
N LEU A 86 6.86 4.36 -18.75
CA LEU A 86 5.42 4.27 -18.49
C LEU A 86 4.65 3.92 -19.79
N ALA A 87 5.04 4.52 -20.93
CA ALA A 87 4.40 4.27 -22.22
C ALA A 87 4.58 2.82 -22.72
N SER A 88 5.77 2.23 -22.51
CA SER A 88 6.06 0.83 -22.89
C SER A 88 5.33 -0.23 -22.05
N ARG A 89 4.78 0.13 -20.88
CA ARG A 89 3.94 -0.77 -20.07
C ARG A 89 2.49 -0.79 -20.54
N VAL A 90 1.96 0.34 -20.99
CA VAL A 90 0.58 0.45 -21.50
C VAL A 90 0.42 -0.29 -22.83
N SER A 91 1.46 -0.32 -23.68
CA SER A 91 1.44 -1.06 -24.95
C SER A 91 1.62 -2.58 -24.81
N LYS A 92 2.14 -3.06 -23.67
CA LYS A 92 2.38 -4.49 -23.42
C LYS A 92 1.18 -5.21 -22.78
N ASP A 93 0.22 -4.45 -22.28
CA ASP A 93 -1.01 -4.93 -21.64
C ASP A 93 -2.22 -4.92 -22.62
N ARG A 94 -1.96 -4.69 -23.91
CA ARG A 94 -2.93 -4.73 -25.02
C ARG A 94 -2.61 -5.90 -25.94
#